data_AF-A0A5E4J522-F1
#
_entry.id   AF-A0A5E4J522-F1
#
_cell.length_a   1.000
_cell.length_b   1.000
_cell.length_c   1.000
_cell.angle_alpha   90.00
_cell.angle_beta   90.00
_cell.angle_gamma   90.00
#
_symmetry.space_group_name_H-M   'P 1'
#
loop_
_entity.id
_entity.type
_entity.pdbx_description
1 polymer ?
#
loop_
_entity_poly.entity_id
_entity_poly.type
_entity_poly.pdbx_seq_one_letter_code
_entity_poly.pdbx_strand_id
1 'polypeptide(L)'
;MPDGKTKIFVAVSDVDALVKKGSAIDDDARHNTTSIYTAAQIFPMLPEKISTNLTSLNLNEDRLAIVVEMVIATDGSLQESDIFRAYVRNHAKLAYNSTAAWLEGKGAMPEGIALVDGLEENLRLQDRVAQEIKNFRHLQGALCLETIEAKPVFEGDSILSLQVEERNRAKEIIEDFMISANGVTVRYLAARNFPSIRRVVRVPKRWERIVEIAAEHAFKLPRNPSSKKLEMFLAMEREADPLHFPDLSLVVIKLLGSGEYIAELPGKRAPGHFGLAVKDYTHSTAPNRRYPDLITQRLLKAAIEGRPTPYSMDELNLLAAHCTKQEDAITKIERQGGNSAAALRLKSRIGEEGDAIVTGAAAKGTWVRLLDIPTEGMLITGFQGVDVGDQIRVKLISVDVEQGFIDFGRVGYS
;
A
#
# COMPACT_ATOMS: atom_id res chain seq x y z
N MET A 1 -3.22 -13.45 -27.37
CA MET A 1 -4.48 -14.21 -27.54
C MET A 1 -5.17 -13.70 -28.81
N PRO A 2 -6.20 -14.38 -29.34
CA PRO A 2 -7.11 -13.76 -30.30
C PRO A 2 -7.62 -12.40 -29.78
N ASP A 3 -7.94 -11.48 -30.70
CA ASP A 3 -8.54 -10.16 -30.42
C ASP A 3 -7.71 -9.19 -29.56
N GLY A 4 -6.39 -9.38 -29.48
CA GLY A 4 -5.50 -8.46 -28.76
C GLY A 4 -5.52 -8.60 -27.24
N LYS A 5 -6.27 -9.56 -26.68
CA LYS A 5 -6.31 -9.85 -25.24
C LYS A 5 -4.97 -10.41 -24.74
N THR A 6 -4.66 -10.14 -23.48
CA THR A 6 -3.45 -10.65 -22.81
C THR A 6 -3.82 -11.52 -21.62
N LYS A 7 -3.17 -12.68 -21.50
CA LYS A 7 -3.30 -13.55 -20.33
C LYS A 7 -2.13 -13.29 -19.36
N ILE A 8 -2.44 -12.97 -18.12
CA ILE A 8 -1.48 -12.70 -17.04
C ILE A 8 -1.64 -13.76 -15.96
N PHE A 9 -0.52 -14.26 -15.46
CA PHE A 9 -0.46 -15.18 -14.32
C PHE A 9 0.25 -14.50 -13.15
N VAL A 10 -0.43 -14.42 -12.01
CA VAL A 10 0.17 -13.97 -10.75
C VAL A 10 0.34 -15.18 -9.84
N ALA A 11 1.58 -15.61 -9.66
CA ALA A 11 1.92 -16.72 -8.77
C ALA A 11 2.25 -16.20 -7.37
N VAL A 12 1.50 -16.65 -6.37
CA VAL A 12 1.70 -16.32 -4.96
C VAL A 12 2.11 -17.60 -4.21
N SER A 13 3.19 -17.55 -3.44
CA SER A 13 3.69 -18.69 -2.66
C SER A 13 2.60 -19.37 -1.81
N ASP A 14 2.50 -20.71 -1.86
CA ASP A 14 1.57 -21.52 -1.03
C ASP A 14 2.14 -21.70 0.39
N VAL A 15 2.04 -20.65 1.22
CA VAL A 15 2.52 -20.62 2.61
C VAL A 15 1.72 -21.57 3.51
N ASP A 16 0.41 -21.69 3.29
CA ASP A 16 -0.45 -22.66 3.99
C ASP A 16 0.04 -24.11 3.82
N ALA A 17 0.80 -24.43 2.77
CA ALA A 17 1.41 -25.76 2.64
C ALA A 17 2.28 -26.13 3.85
N LEU A 18 2.98 -25.16 4.44
CA LEU A 18 3.89 -25.35 5.59
C LEU A 18 3.36 -24.76 6.90
N VAL A 19 2.51 -23.74 6.82
CA VAL A 19 1.91 -23.06 7.99
C VAL A 19 0.44 -23.43 8.09
N LYS A 20 0.16 -24.64 8.58
CA LYS A 20 -1.20 -25.18 8.72
C LYS A 20 -1.97 -24.50 9.85
N LYS A 21 -3.28 -24.27 9.64
CA LYS A 21 -4.17 -23.70 10.65
C LYS A 21 -4.07 -24.50 11.97
N GLY A 22 -3.84 -23.82 13.09
CA GLY A 22 -3.74 -24.41 14.43
C GLY A 22 -2.42 -25.12 14.72
N SER A 23 -1.39 -24.93 13.89
CA SER A 23 -0.02 -25.34 14.23
C SER A 23 0.69 -24.28 15.07
N ALA A 24 1.77 -24.64 15.75
CA ALA A 24 2.56 -23.66 16.53
C ALA A 24 3.07 -22.48 15.68
N ILE A 25 3.48 -22.75 14.43
CA ILE A 25 3.93 -21.69 13.51
C ILE A 25 2.75 -20.78 13.09
N ASP A 26 1.53 -21.31 13.02
CA ASP A 26 0.33 -20.50 12.78
C ASP A 26 0.00 -19.60 13.96
N ASP A 27 0.14 -20.09 15.18
CA ASP A 27 -0.05 -19.30 16.39
C ASP A 27 0.97 -18.15 16.48
N ASP A 28 2.24 -18.42 16.16
CA ASP A 28 3.29 -17.39 16.05
C ASP A 28 2.99 -16.39 14.92
N ALA A 29 2.58 -16.87 13.75
CA ALA A 29 2.21 -16.01 12.61
C ALA A 29 1.01 -15.11 12.95
N ARG A 30 0.02 -15.63 13.67
CA ARG A 30 -1.14 -14.90 14.16
C ARG A 30 -0.74 -13.86 15.21
N HIS A 31 0.19 -14.20 16.10
CA HIS A 31 0.71 -13.28 17.11
C HIS A 31 1.41 -12.10 16.42
N ASN A 32 2.39 -12.39 15.56
CA ASN A 32 3.16 -11.37 14.85
C ASN A 32 2.32 -10.58 13.84
N THR A 33 1.34 -11.23 13.22
CA THR A 33 0.34 -10.69 12.27
C THR A 33 0.87 -10.14 10.95
N THR A 34 1.94 -9.35 10.96
CA THR A 34 2.60 -8.83 9.76
C THR A 34 4.08 -8.60 10.07
N SER A 35 4.92 -8.70 9.04
CA SER A 35 6.34 -8.34 9.18
C SER A 35 6.46 -6.82 9.41
N ILE A 36 7.38 -6.42 10.27
CA ILE A 36 7.69 -5.01 10.59
C ILE A 36 9.00 -4.65 9.90
N TYR A 37 9.00 -3.56 9.13
CA TYR A 37 10.19 -3.09 8.41
C TYR A 37 10.71 -1.82 9.07
N THR A 38 11.67 -1.98 9.98
CA THR A 38 12.39 -0.82 10.54
C THR A 38 13.63 -0.52 9.71
N ALA A 39 14.22 0.65 9.90
CA ALA A 39 15.44 1.01 9.21
C ALA A 39 16.66 0.16 9.62
N ALA A 40 16.66 -0.36 10.85
CA ALA A 40 17.77 -1.17 11.38
C ALA A 40 17.60 -2.66 11.09
N GLN A 41 16.38 -3.19 11.28
CA GLN A 41 16.10 -4.62 11.18
C GLN A 41 14.68 -4.89 10.69
N ILE A 42 14.53 -6.02 9.99
CA ILE A 42 13.22 -6.58 9.63
C ILE A 42 12.83 -7.58 10.71
N PHE A 43 11.63 -7.43 11.29
CA PHE A 43 11.04 -8.40 12.20
C PHE A 43 10.00 -9.21 11.42
N PRO A 44 10.33 -10.43 10.96
CA PRO A 44 9.47 -11.17 10.05
C PRO A 44 8.29 -11.80 10.79
N MET A 45 7.12 -11.83 10.14
CA MET A 45 5.94 -12.53 10.66
C MET A 45 6.19 -14.02 10.87
N LEU A 46 6.93 -14.63 9.93
CA LEU A 46 7.28 -16.05 9.92
C LEU A 46 8.78 -16.22 10.14
N PRO A 47 9.22 -17.36 10.71
CA PRO A 47 10.64 -17.70 10.80
C PRO A 47 11.36 -17.53 9.47
N GLU A 48 12.57 -16.98 9.49
CA GLU A 48 13.33 -16.66 8.26
C GLU A 48 13.46 -17.84 7.32
N LYS A 49 13.77 -19.03 7.85
CA LYS A 49 13.88 -20.26 7.04
C LYS A 49 12.61 -20.56 6.24
N ILE A 50 11.44 -20.19 6.75
CA ILE A 50 10.17 -20.33 6.03
C ILE A 50 10.05 -19.20 5.02
N SER A 51 10.05 -17.95 5.49
CA SER A 51 9.74 -16.77 4.67
C SER A 51 10.73 -16.46 3.56
N THR A 52 12.02 -16.75 3.74
CA THR A 52 13.09 -16.42 2.77
C THR A 52 13.55 -17.61 1.95
N ASN A 53 13.14 -18.84 2.31
CA ASN A 53 13.57 -20.05 1.61
C ASN A 53 12.40 -20.97 1.23
N LEU A 54 11.82 -21.67 2.21
CA LEU A 54 10.90 -22.79 1.93
C LEU A 54 9.62 -22.35 1.21
N THR A 55 9.11 -21.16 1.50
CA THR A 55 7.93 -20.59 0.83
C THR A 55 8.29 -19.48 -0.14
N SER A 56 9.53 -18.99 -0.16
CA SER A 56 9.98 -18.00 -1.14
C SER A 56 10.03 -18.60 -2.54
N LEU A 57 9.59 -17.83 -3.54
CA LEU A 57 9.68 -18.19 -4.96
C LEU A 57 11.12 -17.94 -5.47
N ASN A 58 12.07 -18.70 -4.91
CA ASN A 58 13.50 -18.56 -5.18
C ASN A 58 13.87 -18.87 -6.63
N LEU A 59 14.95 -18.23 -7.09
CA LEU A 59 15.48 -18.38 -8.44
C LEU A 59 15.84 -19.83 -8.74
N ASN A 60 15.37 -20.34 -9.88
CA ASN A 60 15.63 -21.69 -10.38
C ASN A 60 15.24 -22.82 -9.40
N GLU A 61 14.21 -22.59 -8.59
CA GLU A 61 13.65 -23.60 -7.71
C GLU A 61 12.16 -23.83 -7.98
N ASP A 62 11.74 -25.09 -7.94
CA ASP A 62 10.32 -25.44 -8.07
C ASP A 62 9.64 -25.19 -6.73
N ARG A 63 8.53 -24.43 -6.76
CA ARG A 63 7.80 -24.00 -5.57
C ARG A 63 6.30 -24.13 -5.77
N LEU A 64 5.61 -24.47 -4.68
CA LEU A 64 4.14 -24.46 -4.66
C LEU A 64 3.62 -23.03 -4.65
N ALA A 65 2.65 -22.76 -5.51
CA ALA A 65 1.99 -21.47 -5.59
C ALA A 65 0.47 -21.62 -5.78
N ILE A 66 -0.26 -20.63 -5.29
CA ILE A 66 -1.59 -20.29 -5.76
C ILE A 66 -1.41 -19.34 -6.93
N VAL A 67 -1.91 -19.72 -8.10
CA VAL A 67 -1.84 -18.92 -9.32
C VAL A 67 -3.19 -18.28 -9.57
N VAL A 68 -3.19 -16.96 -9.74
CA VAL A 68 -4.33 -16.19 -10.20
C VAL A 68 -4.14 -15.95 -11.71
N GLU A 69 -4.99 -16.56 -12.52
CA GLU A 69 -5.05 -16.34 -13.97
C GLU A 69 -6.01 -15.19 -14.28
N MET A 70 -5.61 -14.29 -15.16
CA MET A 70 -6.40 -13.13 -15.59
C MET A 70 -6.30 -12.95 -17.10
N VAL A 71 -7.43 -12.79 -17.78
CA VAL A 71 -7.50 -12.36 -19.18
C VAL A 71 -7.91 -10.89 -19.21
N ILE A 72 -6.99 -10.04 -19.68
CA ILE A 72 -7.14 -8.59 -19.74
C ILE A 72 -7.43 -8.19 -21.19
N ALA A 73 -8.48 -7.39 -21.38
CA ALA A 73 -8.80 -6.79 -22.67
C ALA A 73 -7.88 -5.60 -22.98
N THR A 74 -7.88 -5.14 -24.23
CA THR A 74 -7.04 -4.02 -24.71
C THR A 74 -7.35 -2.69 -24.04
N ASP A 75 -8.51 -2.56 -23.38
CA ASP A 75 -8.90 -1.38 -22.61
C ASP A 75 -8.50 -1.47 -21.13
N GLY A 76 -7.78 -2.53 -20.72
CA GLY A 76 -7.39 -2.79 -19.34
C GLY A 76 -8.46 -3.47 -18.48
N SER A 77 -9.64 -3.75 -19.02
CA SER A 77 -10.70 -4.44 -18.27
C SER A 77 -10.42 -5.94 -18.11
N LEU A 78 -10.75 -6.49 -16.94
CA LEU A 78 -10.70 -7.93 -16.71
C LEU A 78 -11.91 -8.62 -17.35
N GLN A 79 -11.66 -9.61 -18.20
CA GLN A 79 -12.69 -10.37 -18.92
C GLN A 79 -12.95 -11.75 -18.29
N GLU A 80 -11.88 -12.50 -18.05
CA GLU A 80 -11.94 -13.86 -17.49
C GLU A 80 -10.88 -14.01 -16.41
N SER A 81 -11.15 -14.88 -15.44
CA SER A 81 -10.19 -15.17 -14.39
C SER A 81 -10.47 -16.52 -13.75
N ASP A 82 -9.40 -17.19 -13.30
CA ASP A 82 -9.49 -18.40 -12.51
C ASP A 82 -8.38 -18.45 -11.46
N ILE A 83 -8.52 -19.35 -10.48
CA ILE A 83 -7.52 -19.57 -9.44
C ILE A 83 -7.30 -21.08 -9.27
N PHE A 84 -6.04 -21.49 -9.33
CA PHE A 84 -5.63 -22.88 -9.17
C PHE A 84 -4.28 -23.00 -8.46
N ARG A 85 -3.91 -24.23 -8.09
CA ARG A 85 -2.62 -24.55 -7.45
C ARG A 85 -1.66 -25.05 -8.53
N ALA A 86 -0.39 -24.66 -8.44
CA ALA A 86 0.65 -25.08 -9.39
C ALA A 86 2.03 -25.21 -8.73
N TYR A 87 2.91 -25.97 -9.40
CA TYR A 87 4.34 -25.79 -9.23
C TYR A 87 4.80 -24.69 -10.20
N VAL A 88 5.58 -23.74 -9.69
CA VAL A 88 6.17 -22.65 -10.46
C VAL A 88 7.68 -22.65 -10.29
N ARG A 89 8.40 -22.22 -11.32
CA ARG A 89 9.84 -22.04 -11.29
C ARG A 89 10.17 -20.60 -11.64
N ASN A 90 10.88 -19.90 -10.76
CA ASN A 90 11.28 -18.53 -11.02
C ASN A 90 12.52 -18.50 -11.91
N HIS A 91 12.41 -17.92 -13.10
CA HIS A 91 13.52 -17.87 -14.07
C HIS A 91 14.43 -16.64 -13.91
N ALA A 92 13.96 -15.57 -13.24
CA ALA A 92 14.74 -14.35 -13.09
C ALA A 92 14.37 -13.58 -11.82
N LYS A 93 15.39 -13.18 -11.04
CA LYS A 93 15.23 -12.29 -9.89
C LYS A 93 15.62 -10.87 -10.30
N LEU A 94 14.63 -9.99 -10.39
CA LEU A 94 14.79 -8.63 -10.92
C LEU A 94 14.63 -7.58 -9.82
N ALA A 95 15.44 -6.53 -9.88
CA ALA A 95 15.36 -5.39 -8.97
C ALA A 95 14.61 -4.22 -9.63
N TYR A 96 13.68 -3.61 -8.89
CA TYR A 96 12.80 -2.56 -9.41
C TYR A 96 13.55 -1.41 -10.09
N ASN A 97 14.59 -0.87 -9.45
CA ASN A 97 15.27 0.33 -9.95
C ASN A 97 15.98 0.06 -11.29
N SER A 98 16.70 -1.05 -11.42
CA SER A 98 17.37 -1.41 -12.67
C SER A 98 16.38 -1.79 -13.78
N THR A 99 15.30 -2.50 -13.43
CA THR A 99 14.27 -2.88 -14.40
C THR A 99 13.49 -1.66 -14.90
N ALA A 100 13.15 -0.73 -14.01
CA ALA A 100 12.49 0.52 -14.40
C ALA A 100 13.38 1.39 -15.29
N ALA A 101 14.66 1.57 -14.93
CA ALA A 101 15.61 2.33 -15.75
C ALA A 101 15.72 1.74 -17.17
N TRP A 102 15.74 0.42 -17.31
CA TRP A 102 15.74 -0.25 -18.61
C TRP A 102 14.42 -0.06 -19.38
N LEU A 103 13.26 -0.26 -18.73
CA LEU A 103 11.95 -0.06 -19.35
C LEU A 103 11.77 1.37 -19.89
N GLU A 104 12.35 2.35 -19.18
CA GLU A 104 12.31 3.78 -19.53
C GLU A 104 13.40 4.20 -20.53
N GLY A 105 14.27 3.29 -20.96
CA GLY A 105 15.38 3.60 -21.87
C GLY A 105 16.51 4.44 -21.26
N LYS A 106 16.55 4.54 -19.93
CA LYS A 106 17.56 5.31 -19.15
C LYS A 106 18.69 4.43 -18.59
N GLY A 107 18.62 3.11 -18.77
CA GLY A 107 19.59 2.16 -18.24
C GLY A 107 19.75 0.93 -19.12
N ALA A 108 20.84 0.19 -18.90
CA ALA A 108 21.11 -1.07 -19.57
C ALA A 108 20.12 -2.16 -19.12
N MET A 109 19.86 -3.13 -20.00
CA MET A 109 19.05 -4.29 -19.67
C MET A 109 19.70 -5.13 -18.56
N PRO A 110 19.00 -5.42 -17.45
CA PRO A 110 19.47 -6.36 -16.45
C PRO A 110 19.84 -7.73 -17.04
N GLU A 111 20.96 -8.30 -16.59
CA GLU A 111 21.47 -9.60 -17.07
C GLU A 111 20.43 -10.72 -16.95
N GLY A 112 19.68 -10.77 -15.84
CA GLY A 112 18.62 -11.75 -15.64
C GLY A 112 17.49 -11.71 -16.67
N ILE A 113 17.31 -10.58 -17.38
CA ILE A 113 16.34 -10.47 -18.50
C ILE A 113 16.93 -11.08 -19.77
N ALA A 114 18.21 -10.83 -20.04
CA ALA A 114 18.91 -11.33 -21.21
C ALA A 114 19.09 -12.87 -21.20
N LEU A 115 19.17 -13.47 -20.01
CA LEU A 115 19.42 -14.90 -19.82
C LEU A 115 18.18 -15.78 -20.05
N VAL A 116 16.99 -15.20 -20.21
CA VAL A 116 15.74 -15.94 -20.36
C VAL A 116 15.09 -15.58 -21.70
N ASP A 117 15.05 -16.56 -22.60
CA ASP A 117 14.48 -16.39 -23.94
C ASP A 117 13.04 -15.83 -23.88
N GLY A 118 12.82 -14.71 -24.55
CA GLY A 118 11.52 -14.03 -24.62
C GLY A 118 11.14 -13.22 -23.38
N LEU A 119 11.96 -13.16 -22.32
CA LEU A 119 11.63 -12.41 -21.11
C LEU A 119 11.59 -10.90 -21.33
N GLU A 120 12.43 -10.35 -22.21
CA GLU A 120 12.36 -8.94 -22.60
C GLU A 120 10.98 -8.59 -23.17
N GLU A 121 10.54 -9.32 -24.20
CA GLU A 121 9.24 -9.09 -24.84
C GLU A 121 8.11 -9.28 -23.83
N ASN A 122 8.22 -10.30 -22.97
CA ASN A 122 7.26 -10.57 -21.92
C ASN A 122 7.14 -9.42 -20.91
N LEU A 123 8.26 -8.85 -20.46
CA LEU A 123 8.25 -7.71 -19.52
C LEU A 123 7.72 -6.43 -20.18
N ARG A 124 8.00 -6.19 -21.46
CA ARG A 124 7.41 -5.07 -22.21
C ARG A 124 5.90 -5.24 -22.40
N LEU A 125 5.45 -6.47 -22.62
CA LEU A 125 4.02 -6.81 -22.65
C LEU A 125 3.37 -6.57 -21.28
N GLN A 126 4.01 -7.01 -20.20
CA GLN A 126 3.53 -6.77 -18.84
C GLN A 126 3.44 -5.27 -18.53
N ASP A 127 4.44 -4.48 -18.92
CA ASP A 127 4.43 -3.03 -18.78
C ASP A 127 3.21 -2.41 -19.46
N ARG A 128 3.02 -2.69 -20.76
CA ARG A 128 1.89 -2.16 -21.52
C ARG A 128 0.54 -2.51 -20.87
N VAL A 129 0.34 -3.78 -20.50
CA VAL A 129 -0.92 -4.23 -19.91
C VAL A 129 -1.15 -3.63 -18.52
N ALA A 130 -0.11 -3.47 -17.70
CA ALA A 130 -0.23 -2.80 -16.42
C ALA A 130 -0.65 -1.34 -16.59
N GLN A 131 -0.11 -0.62 -17.58
CA GLN A 131 -0.52 0.74 -17.88
C GLN A 131 -1.98 0.82 -18.38
N GLU A 132 -2.43 -0.15 -19.20
CA GLU A 132 -3.84 -0.26 -19.62
C GLU A 132 -4.76 -0.47 -18.40
N ILE A 133 -4.40 -1.39 -17.48
CA ILE A 133 -5.13 -1.62 -16.22
C ILE A 133 -5.18 -0.37 -15.35
N LYS A 134 -4.05 0.31 -15.18
CA LYS A 134 -3.93 1.55 -14.41
C LYS A 134 -4.88 2.61 -14.94
N ASN A 135 -4.83 2.86 -16.25
CA ASN A 135 -5.71 3.82 -16.92
C ASN A 135 -7.19 3.45 -16.75
N PHE A 136 -7.55 2.17 -16.93
CA PHE A 136 -8.91 1.70 -16.69
C PHE A 136 -9.37 1.99 -15.25
N ARG A 137 -8.53 1.71 -14.25
CA ARG A 137 -8.83 1.97 -12.84
C ARG A 137 -9.05 3.46 -12.55
N HIS A 138 -8.23 4.35 -13.11
CA HIS A 138 -8.41 5.80 -12.98
C HIS A 138 -9.73 6.27 -13.59
N LEU A 139 -10.13 5.71 -14.75
CA LEU A 139 -11.44 6.00 -15.37
C LEU A 139 -12.62 5.53 -14.50
N GLN A 140 -12.42 4.48 -13.69
CA GLN A 140 -13.37 4.02 -12.67
C GLN A 140 -13.33 4.84 -11.37
N GLY A 141 -12.36 5.75 -11.24
CA GLY A 141 -12.22 6.68 -10.11
C GLY A 141 -11.26 6.23 -9.03
N ALA A 142 -10.35 5.28 -9.31
CA ALA A 142 -9.26 4.97 -8.39
C ALA A 142 -8.36 6.20 -8.25
N LEU A 143 -8.02 6.55 -7.00
CA LEU A 143 -7.27 7.75 -6.71
C LEU A 143 -5.78 7.55 -7.03
N CYS A 144 -5.18 8.45 -7.79
CA CYS A 144 -3.73 8.49 -7.97
C CYS A 144 -3.11 9.40 -6.90
N LEU A 145 -2.81 8.82 -5.74
CA LEU A 145 -2.17 9.55 -4.65
C LEU A 145 -0.68 9.25 -4.64
N GLU A 146 0.12 10.28 -4.40
CA GLU A 146 1.57 10.22 -4.37
C GLU A 146 2.06 10.82 -3.07
N THR A 147 2.98 10.15 -2.38
CA THR A 147 3.59 10.67 -1.16
C THR A 147 5.10 10.60 -1.28
N ILE A 148 5.77 11.67 -0.88
CA ILE A 148 7.22 11.69 -0.72
C ILE A 148 7.53 10.98 0.60
N GLU A 149 7.99 9.74 0.53
CA GLU A 149 8.51 9.03 1.70
C GLU A 149 10.04 9.11 1.69
N ALA A 150 10.61 9.58 2.81
CA ALA A 150 12.04 9.61 3.03
C ALA A 150 12.45 8.43 3.90
N LYS A 151 13.33 7.57 3.39
CA LYS A 151 13.92 6.47 4.15
C LYS A 151 15.29 6.88 4.69
N PRO A 152 15.53 6.72 6.00
CA PRO A 152 16.86 6.96 6.56
C PRO A 152 17.83 5.87 6.10
N VAL A 153 18.97 6.31 5.59
CA VAL A 153 20.12 5.48 5.25
C VAL A 153 21.12 5.62 6.39
N PHE A 154 21.50 4.50 7.00
CA PHE A 154 22.43 4.47 8.12
C PHE A 154 23.84 4.08 7.66
N GLU A 155 24.85 4.68 8.27
CA GLU A 155 26.24 4.28 8.26
C GLU A 155 26.70 4.09 9.71
N GLY A 156 26.81 2.82 10.13
CA GLY A 156 26.93 2.48 11.56
C GLY A 156 25.71 2.97 12.35
N ASP A 157 25.96 3.70 13.44
CA ASP A 157 24.91 4.27 14.30
C ASP A 157 24.45 5.68 13.84
N SER A 158 24.96 6.19 12.72
CA SER A 158 24.66 7.54 12.20
C SER A 158 23.81 7.50 10.94
N ILE A 159 22.94 8.49 10.77
CA ILE A 159 22.15 8.65 9.53
C ILE A 159 23.01 9.38 8.50
N LEU A 160 23.35 8.69 7.42
CA LEU A 160 24.09 9.23 6.28
C LEU A 160 23.21 10.17 5.45
N SER A 161 21.99 9.72 5.11
CA SER A 161 21.08 10.49 4.27
C SER A 161 19.62 10.08 4.46
N LEU A 162 18.71 10.93 3.97
CA LEU A 162 17.30 10.61 3.78
C LEU A 162 17.10 10.40 2.27
N GLN A 163 16.90 9.16 1.84
CA GLN A 163 16.65 8.87 0.43
C GLN A 163 15.15 8.91 0.18
N VAL A 164 14.73 9.76 -0.75
CA VAL A 164 13.34 9.75 -1.24
C VAL A 164 13.16 8.51 -2.10
N GLU A 165 12.16 7.70 -1.77
CA GLU A 165 11.82 6.55 -2.61
C GLU A 165 10.88 6.98 -3.74
N GLU A 166 11.41 7.01 -4.96
CA GLU A 166 10.61 7.34 -6.13
C GLU A 166 9.75 6.16 -6.57
N ARG A 167 8.53 6.47 -7.02
CA ARG A 167 7.72 5.56 -7.83
C ARG A 167 8.42 5.34 -9.17
N ASN A 168 8.35 4.12 -9.67
CA ASN A 168 8.99 3.76 -10.94
C ASN A 168 8.15 2.75 -11.70
N ARG A 169 8.40 2.67 -13.01
CA ARG A 169 7.64 1.83 -13.95
C ARG A 169 7.50 0.37 -13.49
N ALA A 170 8.58 -0.21 -12.98
CA ALA A 170 8.58 -1.61 -12.54
C ALA A 170 7.72 -1.85 -11.28
N LYS A 171 7.66 -0.89 -10.35
CA LYS A 171 6.77 -0.96 -9.18
C LYS A 171 5.30 -0.88 -9.60
N GLU A 172 4.98 -0.01 -10.56
CA GLU A 172 3.61 0.12 -11.09
C GLU A 172 3.10 -1.20 -11.69
N ILE A 173 3.94 -1.90 -12.47
CA ILE A 173 3.59 -3.22 -13.03
C ILE A 173 3.11 -4.17 -11.94
N ILE A 174 3.90 -4.28 -10.86
CA ILE A 174 3.57 -5.18 -9.76
C ILE A 174 2.33 -4.67 -9.00
N GLU A 175 2.24 -3.37 -8.72
CA GLU A 175 1.10 -2.77 -8.02
C GLU A 175 -0.24 -3.09 -8.73
N ASP A 176 -0.34 -2.82 -10.03
CA ASP A 176 -1.57 -3.00 -10.80
C ASP A 176 -1.97 -4.47 -10.97
N PHE A 177 -1.00 -5.36 -11.17
CA PHE A 177 -1.26 -6.80 -11.21
C PHE A 177 -1.70 -7.33 -9.84
N MET A 178 -1.07 -6.90 -8.74
CA MET A 178 -1.47 -7.35 -7.41
C MET A 178 -2.87 -6.85 -7.04
N ILE A 179 -3.21 -5.60 -7.40
CA ILE A 179 -4.56 -5.06 -7.16
C ILE A 179 -5.61 -5.85 -7.95
N SER A 180 -5.32 -6.19 -9.19
CA SER A 180 -6.20 -7.01 -10.03
C SER A 180 -6.38 -8.43 -9.47
N ALA A 181 -5.29 -9.08 -9.07
CA ALA A 181 -5.31 -10.42 -8.47
C ALA A 181 -6.07 -10.47 -7.13
N ASN A 182 -5.90 -9.43 -6.30
CA ASN A 182 -6.67 -9.23 -5.08
C ASN A 182 -8.19 -9.14 -5.38
N GLY A 183 -8.59 -8.39 -6.41
CA GLY A 183 -9.99 -8.32 -6.82
C GLY A 183 -10.55 -9.64 -7.34
N VAL A 184 -9.76 -10.38 -8.13
CA VAL A 184 -10.12 -11.74 -8.60
C VAL A 184 -10.33 -12.69 -7.44
N THR A 185 -9.47 -12.63 -6.42
CA THR A 185 -9.57 -13.47 -5.22
C THR A 185 -10.93 -13.34 -4.53
N VAL A 186 -11.41 -12.11 -4.34
CA VAL A 186 -12.72 -11.88 -3.71
C VAL A 186 -13.85 -12.44 -4.57
N ARG A 187 -13.85 -12.15 -5.89
CA ARG A 187 -14.86 -12.65 -6.82
C ARG A 187 -14.89 -14.17 -6.87
N TYR A 188 -13.73 -14.81 -6.84
CA TYR A 188 -13.60 -16.26 -6.84
C TYR A 188 -14.22 -16.91 -5.59
N LEU A 189 -13.92 -16.37 -4.41
CA LEU A 189 -14.52 -16.84 -3.14
C LEU A 189 -16.03 -16.61 -3.13
N ALA A 190 -16.48 -15.43 -3.56
CA ALA A 190 -17.90 -15.09 -3.62
C ALA A 190 -18.69 -16.02 -4.55
N ALA A 191 -18.17 -16.30 -5.75
CA ALA A 191 -18.80 -17.21 -6.71
C ALA A 191 -18.96 -18.65 -6.20
N ARG A 192 -18.14 -19.05 -5.21
CA ARG A 192 -18.19 -20.37 -4.56
C ARG A 192 -18.89 -20.35 -3.20
N ASN A 193 -19.55 -19.24 -2.85
CA ASN A 193 -20.22 -19.04 -1.57
C ASN A 193 -19.30 -19.13 -0.33
N PHE A 194 -18.02 -18.74 -0.46
CA PHE A 194 -17.08 -18.67 0.67
C PHE A 194 -17.02 -17.27 1.30
N PRO A 195 -16.83 -17.17 2.63
CA PRO A 195 -16.54 -15.89 3.25
C PRO A 195 -15.20 -15.33 2.78
N SER A 196 -14.99 -14.04 3.01
CA SER A 196 -13.72 -13.38 2.75
C SER A 196 -13.37 -12.38 3.85
N ILE A 197 -12.08 -12.19 4.09
CA ILE A 197 -11.57 -11.00 4.79
C ILE A 197 -11.35 -9.93 3.73
N ARG A 198 -12.00 -8.78 3.88
CA ARG A 198 -11.99 -7.66 2.94
C ARG A 198 -11.06 -6.58 3.50
N ARG A 199 -10.27 -5.93 2.65
CA ARG A 199 -9.52 -4.73 3.02
C ARG A 199 -10.32 -3.52 2.55
N VAL A 200 -10.87 -2.76 3.49
CA VAL A 200 -11.78 -1.65 3.18
C VAL A 200 -11.19 -0.32 3.61
N VAL A 201 -11.44 0.71 2.81
CA VAL A 201 -11.25 2.11 3.17
C VAL A 201 -12.60 2.76 2.92
N ARG A 202 -13.28 3.17 3.99
CA ARG A 202 -14.63 3.70 3.89
C ARG A 202 -14.63 5.05 3.17
N VAL A 203 -15.83 5.56 2.89
CA VAL A 203 -15.97 6.95 2.45
C VAL A 203 -15.29 7.89 3.46
N PRO A 204 -14.65 8.97 3.00
CA PRO A 204 -13.87 9.85 3.87
C PRO A 204 -14.72 10.42 4.99
N LYS A 205 -14.26 10.30 6.24
CA LYS A 205 -14.95 10.89 7.40
C LYS A 205 -14.98 12.41 7.31
N ARG A 206 -13.97 13.01 6.67
CA ARG A 206 -13.80 14.45 6.50
C ARG A 206 -13.97 14.90 5.05
N TRP A 207 -14.97 14.35 4.36
CA TRP A 207 -15.25 14.71 2.96
C TRP A 207 -15.52 16.21 2.78
N GLU A 208 -16.21 16.86 3.72
CA GLU A 208 -16.50 18.29 3.66
C GLU A 208 -15.21 19.12 3.55
N ARG A 209 -14.17 18.76 4.30
CA ARG A 209 -12.86 19.42 4.20
C ARG A 209 -12.19 19.20 2.85
N ILE A 210 -12.33 18.00 2.26
CA ILE A 210 -11.85 17.74 0.90
C ILE A 210 -12.59 18.63 -0.12
N VAL A 211 -13.89 18.86 0.08
CA VAL A 211 -14.70 19.76 -0.78
C VAL A 211 -14.23 21.21 -0.65
N GLU A 212 -13.92 21.67 0.57
CA GLU A 212 -13.37 23.01 0.82
C GLU A 212 -12.03 23.22 0.12
N ILE A 213 -11.08 22.28 0.31
CA ILE A 213 -9.76 22.34 -0.33
C ILE A 213 -9.91 22.34 -1.86
N ALA A 214 -10.76 21.48 -2.43
CA ALA A 214 -10.99 21.51 -3.86
C ALA A 214 -11.54 22.87 -4.35
N ALA A 215 -12.40 23.52 -3.56
CA ALA A 215 -12.94 24.83 -3.90
C ALA A 215 -11.89 25.95 -3.84
N GLU A 216 -10.90 25.86 -2.94
CA GLU A 216 -9.73 26.77 -2.90
C GLU A 216 -8.91 26.68 -4.20
N HIS A 217 -8.87 25.50 -4.82
CA HIS A 217 -8.29 25.24 -6.14
C HIS A 217 -9.29 25.45 -7.31
N ALA A 218 -10.37 26.21 -7.07
CA ALA A 218 -11.43 26.50 -8.05
C ALA A 218 -12.13 25.25 -8.65
N PHE A 219 -12.04 24.09 -8.00
CA PHE A 219 -12.70 22.86 -8.41
C PHE A 219 -13.91 22.53 -7.54
N LYS A 220 -15.06 22.26 -8.16
CA LYS A 220 -16.30 21.95 -7.44
C LYS A 220 -16.49 20.45 -7.25
N LEU A 221 -16.26 19.97 -6.04
CA LEU A 221 -16.67 18.62 -5.64
C LEU A 221 -18.14 18.55 -5.20
N PRO A 222 -18.82 17.40 -5.41
CA PRO A 222 -20.17 17.18 -4.92
C PRO A 222 -20.22 17.07 -3.39
N ARG A 223 -21.37 17.38 -2.79
CA ARG A 223 -21.60 17.18 -1.34
C ARG A 223 -21.48 15.71 -0.91
N ASN A 224 -21.94 14.79 -1.75
CA ASN A 224 -21.82 13.35 -1.49
C ASN A 224 -20.45 12.85 -1.99
N PRO A 225 -19.74 12.01 -1.20
CA PRO A 225 -18.45 11.45 -1.60
C PRO A 225 -18.48 10.78 -2.98
N SER A 226 -17.54 11.15 -3.84
CA SER A 226 -17.37 10.56 -5.16
C SER A 226 -15.88 10.44 -5.48
N SER A 227 -15.37 9.20 -5.44
CA SER A 227 -13.96 8.92 -5.78
C SER A 227 -13.64 9.34 -7.21
N LYS A 228 -14.56 9.15 -8.16
CA LYS A 228 -14.38 9.57 -9.55
C LYS A 228 -14.23 11.10 -9.70
N LYS A 229 -15.05 11.89 -9.00
CA LYS A 229 -14.92 13.36 -9.04
C LYS A 229 -13.67 13.84 -8.30
N LEU A 230 -13.30 13.18 -7.20
CA LEU A 230 -12.04 13.45 -6.52
C LEU A 230 -10.84 13.14 -7.41
N GLU A 231 -10.86 12.03 -8.13
CA GLU A 231 -9.76 11.68 -9.05
C GLU A 231 -9.64 12.68 -10.20
N MET A 232 -10.76 13.18 -10.74
CA MET A 232 -10.72 14.26 -11.73
C MET A 232 -10.04 15.53 -11.20
N PHE A 233 -10.31 15.88 -9.95
CA PHE A 233 -9.63 16.99 -9.27
C PHE A 233 -8.13 16.71 -9.10
N LEU A 234 -7.78 15.56 -8.53
CA LEU A 234 -6.38 15.18 -8.31
C LEU A 234 -5.57 15.10 -9.61
N ALA A 235 -6.15 14.56 -10.68
CA ALA A 235 -5.50 14.49 -11.98
C ALA A 235 -5.21 15.88 -12.55
N MET A 236 -6.17 16.82 -12.42
CA MET A 236 -5.99 18.21 -12.85
C MET A 236 -4.88 18.90 -12.05
N GLU A 237 -4.86 18.75 -10.72
CA GLU A 237 -3.84 19.36 -9.86
C GLU A 237 -2.46 18.78 -10.12
N ARG A 238 -2.35 17.47 -10.38
CA ARG A 238 -1.07 16.85 -10.73
C ARG A 238 -0.49 17.39 -12.03
N GLU A 239 -1.33 17.65 -13.03
CA GLU A 239 -0.88 18.25 -14.29
C GLU A 239 -0.52 19.73 -14.13
N ALA A 240 -1.26 20.46 -13.29
CA ALA A 240 -1.05 21.89 -13.05
C ALA A 240 0.19 22.18 -12.19
N ASP A 241 0.42 21.40 -11.13
CA ASP A 241 1.53 21.57 -10.20
C ASP A 241 2.09 20.21 -9.72
N PRO A 242 2.85 19.50 -10.58
CA PRO A 242 3.42 18.20 -10.22
C PRO A 242 4.43 18.26 -9.07
N LEU A 243 5.01 19.44 -8.80
CA LEU A 243 6.00 19.61 -7.74
C LEU A 243 5.36 19.55 -6.35
N HIS A 244 4.21 20.23 -6.16
CA HIS A 244 3.50 20.27 -4.87
C HIS A 244 2.32 19.28 -4.78
N PHE A 245 1.99 18.58 -5.87
CA PHE A 245 0.96 17.53 -5.87
C PHE A 245 1.12 16.48 -4.75
N PRO A 246 2.33 16.04 -4.37
CA PRO A 246 2.49 15.11 -3.26
C PRO A 246 1.99 15.64 -1.90
N ASP A 247 2.00 16.96 -1.70
CA ASP A 247 1.49 17.58 -0.47
C ASP A 247 -0.05 17.54 -0.43
N LEU A 248 -0.69 17.90 -1.55
CA LEU A 248 -2.14 17.76 -1.71
C LEU A 248 -2.57 16.30 -1.56
N SER A 249 -1.83 15.37 -2.17
CA SER A 249 -2.05 13.94 -2.03
C SER A 249 -1.99 13.49 -0.56
N LEU A 250 -0.97 13.94 0.18
CA LEU A 250 -0.86 13.63 1.60
C LEU A 250 -2.05 14.18 2.40
N VAL A 251 -2.46 15.42 2.16
CA VAL A 251 -3.65 16.02 2.80
C VAL A 251 -4.89 15.19 2.54
N VAL A 252 -5.14 14.80 1.29
CA VAL A 252 -6.26 13.94 0.93
C VAL A 252 -6.17 12.60 1.65
N ILE A 253 -5.00 11.92 1.66
CA ILE A 253 -4.78 10.67 2.39
C ILE A 253 -5.17 10.80 3.87
N LYS A 254 -4.74 11.89 4.53
CA LYS A 254 -5.05 12.13 5.94
C LYS A 254 -6.55 12.36 6.19
N LEU A 255 -7.27 12.87 5.20
CA LEU A 255 -8.73 13.09 5.25
C LEU A 255 -9.56 11.84 4.89
N LEU A 256 -9.01 10.89 4.11
CA LEU A 256 -9.67 9.62 3.78
C LEU A 256 -9.90 8.76 5.05
N GLY A 257 -8.90 8.68 5.92
CA GLY A 257 -8.88 7.82 7.10
C GLY A 257 -8.19 6.47 6.86
N SER A 258 -8.05 5.67 7.92
CA SER A 258 -7.35 4.39 7.87
C SER A 258 -8.18 3.27 7.21
N GLY A 259 -7.47 2.32 6.60
CA GLY A 259 -8.07 1.08 6.16
C GLY A 259 -8.27 0.11 7.31
N GLU A 260 -9.24 -0.80 7.17
CA GLU A 260 -9.51 -1.86 8.14
C GLU A 260 -9.78 -3.19 7.43
N TYR A 261 -9.65 -4.29 8.17
CA TYR A 261 -10.07 -5.61 7.75
C TYR A 261 -11.47 -5.86 8.30
N ILE A 262 -12.36 -6.38 7.45
CA ILE A 262 -13.68 -6.85 7.86
C ILE A 262 -13.93 -8.24 7.30
N ALA A 263 -14.63 -9.09 8.05
CA ALA A 263 -15.09 -10.37 7.52
C ALA A 263 -16.49 -10.23 6.91
N GLU A 264 -16.71 -10.90 5.79
CA GLU A 264 -17.97 -10.82 5.07
C GLU A 264 -18.38 -12.17 4.46
N LEU A 265 -19.69 -12.42 4.43
CA LEU A 265 -20.31 -13.48 3.63
C LEU A 265 -20.70 -12.97 2.24
N PRO A 266 -20.65 -13.82 1.20
CA PRO A 266 -21.07 -13.45 -0.15
C PRO A 266 -22.48 -12.84 -0.19
N GLY A 267 -22.65 -11.82 -1.04
CA GLY A 267 -23.94 -11.14 -1.24
C GLY A 267 -24.30 -10.09 -0.19
N LYS A 268 -23.50 -9.90 0.87
CA LYS A 268 -23.64 -8.74 1.76
C LYS A 268 -23.09 -7.46 1.08
N ARG A 269 -23.55 -6.31 1.56
CA ARG A 269 -23.17 -4.98 1.05
C ARG A 269 -22.13 -4.34 1.97
N ALA A 270 -20.94 -4.93 2.07
CA ALA A 270 -19.84 -4.25 2.74
C ALA A 270 -19.48 -2.92 2.04
N PRO A 271 -18.90 -1.96 2.79
CA PRO A 271 -18.16 -0.86 2.21
C PRO A 271 -17.07 -1.37 1.26
N GLY A 272 -16.86 -0.63 0.17
CA GLY A 272 -15.70 -0.86 -0.71
C GLY A 272 -14.43 -0.23 -0.17
N HIS A 273 -13.42 -0.19 -1.02
CA HIS A 273 -12.18 0.56 -0.83
C HIS A 273 -12.23 1.87 -1.62
N PHE A 274 -12.57 2.98 -0.95
CA PHE A 274 -12.81 4.28 -1.57
C PHE A 274 -11.63 4.74 -2.44
N GLY A 275 -10.40 4.69 -1.90
CA GLY A 275 -9.21 5.12 -2.63
C GLY A 275 -8.88 4.29 -3.88
N LEU A 276 -9.36 3.05 -3.95
CA LEU A 276 -9.15 2.18 -5.12
C LEU A 276 -10.37 2.15 -6.04
N ALA A 277 -11.46 2.82 -5.67
CA ALA A 277 -12.77 2.78 -6.33
C ALA A 277 -13.30 1.37 -6.64
N VAL A 278 -12.93 0.39 -5.81
CA VAL A 278 -13.40 -0.99 -5.95
C VAL A 278 -14.30 -1.35 -4.77
N LYS A 279 -15.34 -2.12 -5.05
CA LYS A 279 -16.09 -2.79 -3.99
C LYS A 279 -15.26 -3.96 -3.50
N ASP A 280 -14.96 -4.92 -4.36
CA ASP A 280 -14.38 -6.20 -4.00
C ASP A 280 -12.84 -6.19 -3.93
N TYR A 281 -12.28 -5.76 -2.80
CA TYR A 281 -10.84 -5.84 -2.50
C TYR A 281 -10.47 -6.65 -1.23
N THR A 282 -9.41 -7.46 -1.31
CA THR A 282 -8.76 -8.17 -0.20
C THR A 282 -7.24 -8.02 -0.33
N HIS A 283 -6.49 -8.45 0.67
CA HIS A 283 -5.08 -8.76 0.50
C HIS A 283 -4.91 -10.29 0.36
N SER A 284 -4.34 -10.74 -0.76
CA SER A 284 -4.05 -12.16 -1.00
C SER A 284 -2.67 -12.43 -1.60
N THR A 285 -1.89 -11.39 -1.88
CA THR A 285 -0.64 -11.48 -2.66
C THR A 285 0.65 -11.50 -1.83
N ALA A 286 0.56 -11.47 -0.49
CA ALA A 286 1.74 -11.45 0.39
C ALA A 286 1.61 -12.32 1.67
N PRO A 287 1.23 -13.61 1.57
CA PRO A 287 1.07 -14.49 2.74
C PRO A 287 2.35 -14.76 3.54
N ASN A 288 3.53 -14.48 2.99
CA ASN A 288 4.80 -14.59 3.73
C ASN A 288 4.98 -13.51 4.81
N ARG A 289 4.24 -12.41 4.72
CA ARG A 289 4.42 -11.24 5.59
C ARG A 289 3.12 -10.64 6.11
N ARG A 290 1.96 -11.20 5.79
CA ARG A 290 0.64 -10.74 6.25
C ARG A 290 -0.26 -11.93 6.58
N TYR A 291 -0.73 -11.99 7.80
CA TYR A 291 -1.63 -13.04 8.29
C TYR A 291 -3.01 -13.03 7.60
N PRO A 292 -3.62 -11.86 7.26
CA PRO A 292 -4.85 -11.82 6.45
C PRO A 292 -4.73 -12.54 5.10
N ASP A 293 -3.58 -12.45 4.43
CA ASP A 293 -3.32 -13.14 3.17
C ASP A 293 -3.22 -14.66 3.39
N LEU A 294 -2.65 -15.12 4.51
CA LEU A 294 -2.60 -16.54 4.88
C LEU A 294 -4.00 -17.10 5.19
N ILE A 295 -4.85 -16.32 5.88
CA ILE A 295 -6.28 -16.67 6.06
C ILE A 295 -6.96 -16.79 4.70
N THR A 296 -6.75 -15.83 3.82
CA THR A 296 -7.33 -15.81 2.47
C THR A 296 -6.86 -17.01 1.64
N GLN A 297 -5.59 -17.40 1.76
CA GLN A 297 -5.06 -18.58 1.09
C GLN A 297 -5.73 -19.89 1.56
N ARG A 298 -6.01 -20.01 2.86
CA ARG A 298 -6.77 -21.16 3.42
C ARG A 298 -8.20 -21.22 2.88
N LEU A 299 -8.87 -20.07 2.80
CA LEU A 299 -10.21 -19.96 2.22
C LEU A 299 -10.19 -20.35 0.73
N LEU A 300 -9.22 -19.86 -0.04
CA LEU A 300 -9.04 -20.20 -1.45
C LEU A 300 -8.83 -21.71 -1.64
N LYS A 301 -7.96 -22.35 -0.85
CA LYS A 301 -7.70 -23.79 -0.99
C LYS A 301 -8.92 -24.63 -0.66
N ALA A 302 -9.69 -24.26 0.37
CA ALA A 302 -10.96 -24.92 0.66
C ALA A 302 -11.96 -24.75 -0.49
N ALA A 303 -12.05 -23.56 -1.09
CA ALA A 303 -12.92 -23.27 -2.22
C ALA A 303 -12.52 -24.03 -3.51
N ILE A 304 -11.21 -24.12 -3.80
CA ILE A 304 -10.67 -24.89 -4.92
C ILE A 304 -10.99 -26.38 -4.76
N GLU A 305 -10.86 -26.91 -3.54
CA GLU A 305 -11.03 -28.33 -3.24
C GLU A 305 -12.49 -28.71 -2.92
N GLY A 306 -13.43 -27.77 -2.94
CA GLY A 306 -14.83 -28.01 -2.59
C GLY A 306 -15.06 -28.44 -1.13
N ARG A 307 -14.12 -28.11 -0.24
CA ARG A 307 -14.20 -28.45 1.20
C ARG A 307 -14.96 -27.38 1.99
N PRO A 308 -15.53 -27.69 3.16
CA PRO A 308 -16.14 -26.68 4.02
C PRO A 308 -15.20 -25.54 4.38
N THR A 309 -15.76 -24.35 4.66
CA THR A 309 -14.96 -23.21 5.13
C THR A 309 -14.14 -23.60 6.38
N PRO A 310 -12.82 -23.34 6.40
CA PRO A 310 -11.98 -23.65 7.54
C PRO A 310 -12.23 -22.73 8.73
N TYR A 311 -12.98 -21.63 8.56
CA TYR A 311 -13.28 -20.64 9.59
C TYR A 311 -14.79 -20.41 9.72
N SER A 312 -15.24 -20.20 10.95
CA SER A 312 -16.57 -19.64 11.22
C SER A 312 -16.57 -18.12 10.99
N MET A 313 -17.75 -17.51 10.84
CA MET A 313 -17.84 -16.05 10.71
C MET A 313 -17.40 -15.31 11.97
N ASP A 314 -17.70 -15.84 13.15
CA ASP A 314 -17.27 -15.23 14.42
C ASP A 314 -15.75 -15.24 14.55
N GLU A 315 -15.12 -16.35 14.17
CA GLU A 315 -13.66 -16.46 14.12
C GLU A 315 -13.05 -15.45 13.13
N LEU A 316 -13.61 -15.33 11.92
CA LEU A 316 -13.14 -14.35 10.94
C LEU A 316 -13.31 -12.90 11.41
N ASN A 317 -14.42 -12.57 12.07
CA ASN A 317 -14.65 -11.23 12.64
C ASN A 317 -13.59 -10.88 13.69
N LEU A 318 -13.29 -11.83 14.60
CA LEU A 318 -12.25 -11.65 15.62
C LEU A 318 -10.86 -11.50 14.98
N LEU A 319 -10.55 -12.32 13.98
CA LEU A 319 -9.28 -12.24 13.25
C LEU A 319 -9.14 -10.93 12.48
N ALA A 320 -10.19 -10.45 11.82
CA ALA A 320 -10.18 -9.18 11.11
C ALA A 320 -9.91 -8.00 12.06
N ALA A 321 -10.62 -7.95 13.20
CA ALA A 321 -10.40 -6.93 14.22
C ALA A 321 -8.98 -6.98 14.82
N HIS A 322 -8.47 -8.18 15.09
CA HIS A 322 -7.08 -8.38 15.55
C HIS A 322 -6.08 -7.87 14.52
N CYS A 323 -6.25 -8.22 13.25
CA CYS A 323 -5.34 -7.82 12.18
C CYS A 323 -5.31 -6.30 12.00
N THR A 324 -6.46 -5.62 12.06
CA THR A 324 -6.51 -4.15 12.02
C THR A 324 -5.80 -3.52 13.20
N LYS A 325 -6.05 -4.01 14.42
CA LYS A 325 -5.39 -3.48 15.63
C LYS A 325 -3.87 -3.60 15.57
N GLN A 326 -3.36 -4.74 15.08
CA GLN A 326 -1.91 -4.97 14.97
C GLN A 326 -1.28 -4.14 13.87
N GLU A 327 -1.93 -4.00 12.71
CA GLU A 327 -1.43 -3.14 11.63
C GLU A 327 -1.36 -1.67 12.06
N ASP A 328 -2.36 -1.18 12.82
CA ASP A 328 -2.33 0.15 13.42
C ASP A 328 -1.21 0.32 14.45
N ALA A 329 -0.90 -0.71 15.23
CA ALA A 329 0.21 -0.69 16.19
C ALA A 329 1.57 -0.65 15.48
N ILE A 330 1.73 -1.44 14.43
CA ILE A 330 2.95 -1.52 13.64
C ILE A 330 3.21 -0.23 12.87
N THR A 331 2.17 0.36 12.29
CA THR A 331 2.26 1.68 11.64
C THR A 331 2.77 2.76 12.62
N LYS A 332 2.39 2.68 13.90
CA LYS A 332 2.90 3.61 14.93
C LYS A 332 4.39 3.39 15.20
N ILE A 333 4.85 2.14 15.24
CA ILE A 333 6.26 1.80 15.47
C ILE A 333 7.11 2.28 14.28
N GLU A 334 6.70 1.97 13.05
CA GLU A 334 7.42 2.40 11.84
C GLU A 334 7.50 3.93 11.76
N ARG A 335 6.39 4.62 12.06
CA ARG A 335 6.37 6.09 12.14
C ARG A 335 7.26 6.63 13.25
N GLN A 336 7.27 6.01 14.43
CA GLN A 336 8.16 6.44 15.52
C GLN A 336 9.63 6.33 15.10
N GLY A 337 10.03 5.21 14.48
CA GLY A 337 11.40 5.04 13.97
C GLY A 337 11.76 6.09 12.91
N GLY A 338 10.85 6.37 11.97
CA GLY A 338 11.04 7.45 10.99
C GLY A 338 11.17 8.83 11.65
N ASN A 339 10.35 9.13 12.65
CA ASN A 339 10.41 10.38 13.38
C ASN A 339 11.67 10.51 14.24
N SER A 340 12.15 9.44 14.88
CA SER A 340 13.43 9.44 15.60
C SER A 340 14.59 9.76 14.67
N ALA A 341 14.59 9.17 13.48
CA ALA A 341 15.59 9.45 12.46
C ALA A 341 15.54 10.92 12.00
N ALA A 342 14.33 11.45 11.78
CA ALA A 342 14.15 12.85 11.42
C ALA A 342 14.54 13.81 12.56
N ALA A 343 14.17 13.51 13.81
CA ALA A 343 14.52 14.26 15.00
C ALA A 343 16.04 14.38 15.17
N LEU A 344 16.78 13.30 14.92
CA LEU A 344 18.25 13.32 14.97
C LEU A 344 18.84 14.31 13.97
N ARG A 345 18.29 14.37 12.75
CA ARG A 345 18.70 15.32 11.71
C ARG A 345 18.29 16.76 12.02
N LEU A 346 17.13 16.96 12.65
CA LEU A 346 16.60 18.30 12.96
C LEU A 346 17.20 18.91 14.24
N LYS A 347 17.92 18.14 15.06
CA LYS A 347 18.48 18.59 16.34
C LYS A 347 19.35 19.86 16.23
N SER A 348 20.13 20.01 15.16
CA SER A 348 20.95 21.21 14.93
C SER A 348 20.18 22.39 14.33
N ARG A 349 18.92 22.19 13.93
CA ARG A 349 18.05 23.18 13.28
C ARG A 349 17.02 23.79 14.24
N ILE A 350 17.12 23.50 15.55
CA ILE A 350 16.17 24.03 16.55
C ILE A 350 16.19 25.57 16.49
N GLY A 351 14.99 26.16 16.43
CA GLY A 351 14.80 27.60 16.28
C GLY A 351 14.70 28.08 14.84
N GLU A 352 14.96 27.23 13.84
CA GLU A 352 14.72 27.57 12.43
C GLU A 352 13.22 27.61 12.11
N GLU A 353 12.87 28.43 11.12
CA GLU A 353 11.52 28.56 10.59
C GLU A 353 11.41 27.92 9.21
N GLY A 354 10.27 27.34 8.90
CA GLY A 354 9.98 26.74 7.60
C GLY A 354 8.49 26.74 7.28
N ASP A 355 8.19 26.56 6.00
CA ASP A 355 6.82 26.37 5.53
C ASP A 355 6.39 24.92 5.79
N ALA A 356 5.15 24.77 6.26
CA ALA A 356 4.58 23.49 6.62
C ALA A 356 3.12 23.41 6.21
N ILE A 357 2.65 22.18 6.03
CA ILE A 357 1.24 21.87 5.80
C ILE A 357 0.67 21.12 6.99
N VAL A 358 -0.53 21.47 7.43
CA VAL A 358 -1.23 20.77 8.51
C VAL A 358 -1.68 19.41 7.99
N THR A 359 -1.16 18.33 8.59
CA THR A 359 -1.47 16.94 8.21
C THR A 359 -2.42 16.24 9.19
N GLY A 360 -2.73 16.88 10.32
CA GLY A 360 -3.72 16.39 11.27
C GLY A 360 -4.23 17.49 12.18
N ALA A 361 -5.54 17.51 12.45
CA ALA A 361 -6.16 18.39 13.44
C ALA A 361 -7.26 17.59 14.17
N ALA A 362 -7.05 17.31 15.45
CA ALA A 362 -7.97 16.54 16.27
C ALA A 362 -7.83 16.92 17.77
N ALA A 363 -8.77 16.44 18.60
CA ALA A 363 -8.72 16.69 20.05
C ALA A 363 -7.42 16.20 20.72
N LYS A 364 -6.76 15.20 20.14
CA LYS A 364 -5.49 14.65 20.62
C LYS A 364 -4.25 15.46 20.21
N GLY A 365 -4.40 16.47 19.36
CA GLY A 365 -3.30 17.31 18.87
C GLY A 365 -3.46 17.74 17.42
N THR A 366 -2.57 18.64 17.01
CA THR A 366 -2.41 19.10 15.63
C THR A 366 -1.02 18.72 15.15
N TRP A 367 -0.92 18.23 13.91
CA TRP A 367 0.33 17.81 13.30
C TRP A 367 0.57 18.59 12.02
N VAL A 368 1.83 18.91 11.79
CA VAL A 368 2.31 19.64 10.62
C VAL A 368 3.47 18.87 10.00
N ARG A 369 3.62 18.99 8.69
CA ARG A 369 4.75 18.45 7.95
C ARG A 369 5.46 19.57 7.23
N LEU A 370 6.77 19.66 7.40
CA LEU A 370 7.61 20.62 6.67
C LEU A 370 7.62 20.29 5.17
N LEU A 371 7.63 21.31 4.32
CA LEU A 371 7.65 21.17 2.86
C LEU A 371 9.07 20.90 2.31
N ASP A 372 10.10 21.49 2.94
CA ASP A 372 11.50 21.35 2.54
C ASP A 372 12.11 19.99 2.92
N ILE A 373 11.72 19.49 4.10
CA ILE A 373 12.10 18.17 4.59
C ILE A 373 10.82 17.43 4.93
N PRO A 374 10.54 16.24 4.33
CA PRO A 374 9.28 15.50 4.50
C PRO A 374 9.13 14.86 5.90
N THR A 375 9.15 15.69 6.94
CA THR A 375 9.14 15.33 8.36
C THR A 375 7.89 15.91 9.03
N GLU A 376 7.16 15.04 9.73
CA GLU A 376 5.95 15.40 10.47
C GLU A 376 6.27 15.59 11.96
N GLY A 377 5.67 16.59 12.59
CA GLY A 377 5.78 16.86 14.02
C GLY A 377 4.50 17.47 14.58
N MET A 378 4.44 17.63 15.90
CA MET A 378 3.28 18.18 16.60
C MET A 378 3.36 19.70 16.65
N LEU A 379 2.24 20.38 16.38
CA LEU A 379 2.10 21.81 16.55
C LEU A 379 1.63 22.09 17.98
N ILE A 380 2.55 22.51 18.86
CA ILE A 380 2.29 22.69 20.29
C ILE A 380 1.80 24.09 20.65
N THR A 381 2.05 25.09 19.79
CA THR A 381 1.56 26.47 19.95
C THR A 381 0.98 27.01 18.65
N GLY A 382 -0.09 27.81 18.75
CA GLY A 382 -0.77 28.39 17.60
C GLY A 382 -1.55 27.41 16.73
N PHE A 383 -2.05 26.33 17.35
CA PHE A 383 -2.89 25.31 16.71
C PHE A 383 -4.38 25.70 16.63
N GLN A 384 -4.80 26.80 17.24
CA GLN A 384 -6.19 27.22 17.21
C GLN A 384 -6.57 27.74 15.82
N GLY A 385 -7.69 27.25 15.30
CA GLY A 385 -8.25 27.69 14.02
C GLY A 385 -7.49 27.22 12.79
N VAL A 386 -6.53 26.30 12.93
CA VAL A 386 -5.91 25.61 11.79
C VAL A 386 -6.57 24.26 11.57
N ASP A 387 -6.62 23.84 10.32
CA ASP A 387 -7.16 22.55 9.91
C ASP A 387 -6.29 21.89 8.83
N VAL A 388 -6.50 20.60 8.62
CA VAL A 388 -5.79 19.77 7.65
C VAL A 388 -5.87 20.41 6.27
N GLY A 389 -4.71 20.55 5.61
CA GLY A 389 -4.56 21.25 4.33
C GLY A 389 -4.06 22.69 4.45
N ASP A 390 -4.19 23.34 5.62
CA ASP A 390 -3.70 24.70 5.78
C ASP A 390 -2.18 24.75 5.66
N GLN A 391 -1.67 25.70 4.87
CA GLN A 391 -0.25 26.03 4.82
C GLN A 391 0.05 27.12 5.86
N ILE A 392 1.02 26.84 6.72
CA ILE A 392 1.44 27.75 7.78
C ILE A 392 2.96 27.77 7.90
N ARG A 393 3.49 28.87 8.44
CA ARG A 393 4.90 28.96 8.79
C ARG A 393 5.09 28.53 10.24
N VAL A 394 6.05 27.64 10.47
CA VAL A 394 6.33 27.06 11.78
C VAL A 394 7.79 27.23 12.17
N LYS A 395 8.04 27.30 13.47
CA LYS A 395 9.37 27.30 14.07
C LYS A 395 9.60 25.97 14.79
N LEU A 396 10.75 25.34 14.57
CA LEU A 396 11.14 24.13 15.31
C LEU A 396 11.46 24.50 16.76
N ILE A 397 10.72 23.95 17.71
CA ILE A 397 10.83 24.28 19.14
C ILE A 397 11.69 23.27 19.88
N SER A 398 11.44 21.98 19.66
CA SER A 398 12.11 20.90 20.39
C SER A 398 12.18 19.63 19.54
N VAL A 399 13.15 18.77 19.85
CA VAL A 399 13.20 17.40 19.34
C VAL A 399 13.59 16.43 20.45
N ASP A 400 12.99 15.24 20.45
CA ASP A 400 13.36 14.09 21.27
C ASP A 400 13.64 12.91 20.33
N VAL A 401 14.92 12.52 20.23
CA VAL A 401 15.34 11.44 19.33
C VAL A 401 14.88 10.07 19.84
N GLU A 402 14.87 9.85 21.15
CA GLU A 402 14.53 8.57 21.74
C GLU A 402 13.05 8.26 21.57
N GLN A 403 12.19 9.27 21.81
CA GLN A 403 10.75 9.14 21.66
C GLN A 403 10.27 9.41 20.22
N GLY A 404 11.10 9.99 19.37
CA GLY A 404 10.73 10.41 18.02
C GLY A 404 9.73 11.58 18.03
N PHE A 405 9.88 12.50 18.98
CA PHE A 405 9.05 13.71 19.06
C PHE A 405 9.74 14.89 18.39
N ILE A 406 8.94 15.68 17.69
CA ILE A 406 9.36 16.87 16.97
C ILE A 406 8.26 17.89 17.20
N ASP A 407 8.58 18.98 17.88
CA ASP A 407 7.61 20.00 18.27
C ASP A 407 7.81 21.29 17.48
N PHE A 408 6.71 21.81 16.98
CA PHE A 408 6.62 23.03 16.21
C PHE A 408 5.73 24.06 16.91
N GLY A 409 6.04 25.35 16.71
CA GLY A 409 5.18 26.47 17.08
C GLY A 409 4.86 27.32 15.86
N ARG A 410 3.62 27.80 15.74
CA ARG A 410 3.23 28.67 14.61
C ARG A 410 3.92 30.03 14.71
N VAL A 411 4.55 30.47 13.63
CA VAL A 411 5.18 31.80 13.55
C VAL A 411 4.10 32.88 13.47
N GLY A 412 4.31 34.00 14.17
CA GLY A 412 3.38 35.13 14.17
C GLY A 412 2.10 34.91 14.98
N TYR A 413 2.02 33.82 15.76
CA TYR A 413 0.95 33.56 16.70
C TYR A 413 1.46 33.81 18.12
N SER A 414 0.96 34.85 18.78
CA SER A 414 1.31 35.23 20.16
C SER A 414 0.34 34.62 21.17
#